data_AF-A0A3P7P6P3-F1
#
_entry.id   AF-A0A3P7P6P3-F1
#
_cell.length_a   1.000
_cell.length_b   1.000
_cell.length_c   1.000
_cell.angle_alpha   90.00
_cell.angle_beta   90.00
_cell.angle_gamma   90.00
#
_symmetry.space_group_name_H-M   'P 1'
#
loop_
_entity.id
_entity.type
_entity.pdbx_description
1 polymer ?
#
loop_
_entity_poly.entity_id
_entity_poly.type
_entity_poly.pdbx_seq_one_letter_code
_entity_poly.pdbx_strand_id
1 'polypeptide(L)'
;MLINKKRYAGLYFTKPDKHDKMDCKGIETVRRDNSPLVANLVNACLERILINRDPGAAITYAQHVISDLLCNRIDISQLVISKELTKTDEEYAGKQAHVELANKMRKRDPGSAPQLGDRVPYVITAIGGKGTAAYAKAEDPLYVLKHHVPIDAKYYLENQLSNPLMRIFEPILGEAKAKSALLTGEHTLVKSVIHSKVGQLSAFTQKRPACIGCRSLLPKDREDGALCAYCESRASEIYQKEVSELNSLEARFARLWTECQRCQGSLHEQVICTR
;
A
#
# COMPACT_ATOMS: atom_id res chain seq x y z
N MET A 1 -15.52 -3.42 22.81
CA MET A 1 -15.48 -2.13 22.11
C MET A 1 -16.62 -2.08 21.09
N LEU A 2 -17.64 -1.27 21.35
CA LEU A 2 -18.77 -1.06 20.43
C LEU A 2 -18.47 0.18 19.58
N ILE A 3 -18.43 0.00 18.25
CA ILE A 3 -18.12 1.11 17.32
C ILE A 3 -19.42 1.69 16.78
N ASN A 4 -20.32 0.84 16.28
CA ASN A 4 -21.58 1.23 15.66
C ASN A 4 -22.57 0.05 15.64
N LYS A 5 -23.81 0.29 15.17
CA LYS A 5 -24.79 -0.79 14.96
C LYS A 5 -24.20 -1.88 14.05
N LYS A 6 -24.24 -3.13 14.52
CA LYS A 6 -23.63 -4.31 13.87
C LYS A 6 -22.11 -4.22 13.65
N ARG A 7 -21.40 -3.35 14.40
CA ARG A 7 -19.94 -3.20 14.32
C ARG A 7 -19.30 -3.17 15.70
N TYR A 8 -18.63 -4.25 16.08
CA TYR A 8 -17.97 -4.36 17.39
C TYR A 8 -16.77 -5.31 17.36
N ALA A 9 -15.85 -5.07 18.29
CA ALA A 9 -14.72 -5.94 18.59
C ALA A 9 -14.67 -6.24 20.08
N GLY A 10 -14.31 -7.46 20.45
CA GLY A 10 -14.14 -7.86 21.84
C GLY A 10 -13.30 -9.12 21.99
N LEU A 11 -12.87 -9.39 23.22
CA LEU A 11 -12.22 -10.63 23.58
C LEU A 11 -13.28 -11.63 24.04
N TYR A 12 -13.23 -12.84 23.49
CA TYR A 12 -14.14 -13.92 23.81
C TYR A 12 -13.54 -14.78 24.92
N PHE A 13 -14.28 -15.01 26.00
CA PHE A 13 -13.86 -15.80 27.15
C PHE A 13 -14.88 -16.91 27.39
N THR A 14 -14.50 -18.17 27.15
CA THR A 14 -15.21 -19.33 27.69
C THR A 14 -14.81 -19.64 29.13
N LYS A 15 -13.58 -19.27 29.52
CA LYS A 15 -13.01 -19.43 30.86
C LYS A 15 -12.50 -18.07 31.37
N PRO A 16 -12.51 -17.83 32.69
CA PRO A 16 -12.13 -16.53 33.25
C PRO A 16 -10.64 -16.20 33.08
N ASP A 17 -9.76 -17.20 32.97
CA ASP A 17 -8.31 -16.99 33.07
C ASP A 17 -7.67 -16.46 31.78
N LYS A 18 -8.16 -16.89 30.62
CA LYS A 18 -7.57 -16.54 29.31
C LYS A 18 -8.67 -16.41 28.26
N HIS A 19 -8.54 -15.39 27.42
CA HIS A 19 -9.40 -15.23 26.25
C HIS A 19 -9.08 -16.30 25.20
N ASP A 20 -10.10 -16.79 24.51
CA ASP A 20 -9.96 -17.79 23.45
C ASP A 20 -9.54 -17.14 22.14
N LYS A 21 -10.18 -16.01 21.79
CA LYS A 21 -9.93 -15.26 20.56
C LYS A 21 -10.48 -13.84 20.64
N MET A 22 -10.03 -13.00 19.72
CA MET A 22 -10.65 -11.71 19.44
C MET A 22 -11.80 -11.92 18.43
N ASP A 23 -13.03 -11.56 18.80
CA ASP A 23 -14.18 -11.58 17.90
C ASP A 23 -14.40 -10.19 17.30
N CYS A 24 -14.39 -10.12 15.97
CA CYS A 24 -14.65 -8.91 15.20
C CYS A 24 -15.89 -9.12 14.33
N LYS A 25 -16.93 -8.32 14.55
CA LYS A 25 -18.18 -8.38 13.77
C LYS A 25 -18.41 -7.08 13.03
N GLY A 26 -18.60 -7.17 11.71
CA GLY A 26 -18.93 -6.02 10.84
C GLY A 26 -17.83 -4.96 10.70
N ILE A 27 -16.63 -5.24 11.20
CA ILE A 27 -15.44 -4.41 11.06
C ILE A 27 -14.74 -4.75 9.74
N GLU A 28 -13.91 -3.83 9.25
CA GLU A 28 -13.18 -3.92 8.00
C GLU A 28 -12.30 -5.18 7.87
N THR A 29 -11.98 -5.85 8.98
CA THR A 29 -11.17 -7.07 9.04
C THR A 29 -11.85 -8.30 8.47
N VAL A 30 -13.18 -8.36 8.54
CA VAL A 30 -14.00 -9.47 8.00
C VAL A 30 -14.65 -9.12 6.66
N ARG A 31 -14.40 -7.91 6.15
CA ARG A 31 -14.96 -7.39 4.91
C ARG A 31 -14.01 -7.65 3.75
N ARG A 32 -14.53 -8.29 2.70
CA ARG A 32 -13.75 -8.68 1.51
C ARG A 32 -13.59 -7.56 0.48
N ASP A 33 -14.26 -6.43 0.66
CA ASP A 33 -14.27 -5.30 -0.28
C ASP A 33 -13.18 -4.25 0.01
N ASN A 34 -12.41 -4.43 1.08
CA ASN A 34 -11.25 -3.60 1.41
C ASN A 34 -9.96 -4.28 0.97
N SER A 35 -8.88 -3.49 0.84
CA SER A 35 -7.57 -4.08 0.58
C SER A 35 -7.06 -4.86 1.80
N PRO A 36 -6.24 -5.92 1.61
CA PRO A 36 -5.65 -6.69 2.71
C PRO A 36 -4.88 -5.83 3.71
N LEU A 37 -4.25 -4.74 3.25
CA LEU A 37 -3.57 -3.77 4.10
C LEU A 37 -4.48 -3.23 5.21
N VAL A 38 -5.73 -2.87 4.89
CA VAL A 38 -6.69 -2.31 5.85
C VAL A 38 -7.04 -3.36 6.90
N ALA A 39 -7.35 -4.58 6.47
CA ALA A 39 -7.70 -5.67 7.38
C ALA A 39 -6.53 -6.00 8.32
N ASN A 40 -5.32 -6.09 7.80
CA ASN A 40 -4.12 -6.37 8.57
C ASN A 40 -3.79 -5.26 9.57
N LEU A 41 -3.87 -4.00 9.13
CA LEU A 41 -3.65 -2.84 10.00
C LEU A 41 -4.68 -2.78 11.13
N VAL A 42 -5.97 -2.90 10.81
CA VAL A 42 -7.04 -2.84 11.81
C VAL A 42 -6.93 -3.99 12.81
N ASN A 43 -6.66 -5.22 12.35
CA ASN A 43 -6.45 -6.36 13.25
C ASN A 43 -5.27 -6.10 14.20
N ALA A 44 -4.13 -5.67 13.67
CA ALA A 44 -2.93 -5.40 14.45
C ALA A 44 -3.11 -4.25 15.46
N CYS A 45 -3.89 -3.23 15.12
CA CYS A 45 -4.26 -2.14 16.04
C CYS A 45 -5.21 -2.65 17.13
N LEU A 46 -6.26 -3.39 16.77
CA LEU A 46 -7.21 -3.96 17.75
C LEU A 46 -6.52 -4.92 18.71
N GLU A 47 -5.58 -5.73 18.22
CA GLU A 47 -4.79 -6.63 19.06
C GLU A 47 -3.98 -5.86 20.11
N ARG A 48 -3.25 -4.82 19.70
CA ARG A 48 -2.48 -3.97 20.62
C ARG A 48 -3.35 -3.23 21.63
N ILE A 49 -4.54 -2.78 21.20
CA ILE A 49 -5.47 -2.06 22.07
C ILE A 49 -6.19 -3.00 23.06
N LEU A 50 -6.69 -4.15 22.59
CA LEU A 50 -7.55 -5.02 23.40
C LEU A 50 -6.75 -6.04 24.21
N ILE A 51 -5.67 -6.60 23.66
CA ILE A 51 -4.83 -7.60 24.32
C ILE A 51 -3.74 -6.90 25.13
N ASN A 52 -2.90 -6.10 24.47
CA ASN A 52 -1.74 -5.48 25.13
C ASN A 52 -2.12 -4.24 25.94
N ARG A 53 -3.34 -3.70 25.74
CA ARG A 53 -3.86 -2.49 26.39
C ARG A 53 -2.95 -1.27 26.19
N ASP A 54 -2.32 -1.19 25.02
CA ASP A 54 -1.42 -0.09 24.66
C ASP A 54 -1.90 0.62 23.38
N PRO A 55 -2.71 1.68 23.52
CA PRO A 55 -3.11 2.53 22.40
C PRO A 55 -1.93 3.27 21.76
N GLY A 56 -0.86 3.56 22.51
CA GLY A 56 0.32 4.25 22.00
C GLY A 56 1.07 3.39 20.99
N ALA A 57 1.33 2.13 21.33
CA ALA A 57 1.93 1.17 20.41
C ALA A 57 1.09 0.96 19.14
N ALA A 58 -0.25 1.01 19.26
CA ALA A 58 -1.14 0.93 18.11
C ALA A 58 -1.03 2.16 17.19
N ILE A 59 -0.90 3.37 17.75
CA ILE A 59 -0.67 4.59 16.98
C ILE A 59 0.68 4.53 16.25
N THR A 60 1.76 4.19 16.95
CA THR A 60 3.11 4.10 16.34
C THR A 60 3.13 3.09 15.20
N TYR A 61 2.47 1.93 15.38
CA TYR A 61 2.32 0.95 14.32
C TYR A 61 1.55 1.50 13.10
N ALA A 62 0.43 2.18 13.33
CA ALA A 62 -0.34 2.80 12.26
C ALA A 62 0.45 3.90 11.51
N GLN A 63 1.22 4.71 12.24
CA GLN A 63 2.10 5.73 11.67
C GLN A 63 3.18 5.10 10.77
N HIS A 64 3.80 4.00 11.20
CA HIS A 64 4.77 3.27 10.38
C HIS A 64 4.15 2.75 9.09
N VAL A 65 2.97 2.13 9.17
CA VAL A 65 2.27 1.62 7.98
C VAL A 65 1.88 2.75 7.01
N ILE A 66 1.43 3.89 7.54
CA ILE A 66 1.12 5.07 6.72
C ILE A 66 2.39 5.62 6.05
N SER A 67 3.52 5.66 6.78
CA SER A 67 4.80 6.09 6.22
C SER A 67 5.26 5.14 5.10
N ASP A 68 5.14 3.82 5.30
CA ASP A 68 5.47 2.81 4.30
C ASP A 68 4.59 2.93 3.05
N LEU A 69 3.30 3.22 3.22
CA LEU A 69 2.38 3.45 2.10
C LEU A 69 2.82 4.67 1.27
N LEU A 70 3.11 5.79 1.92
CA LEU A 70 3.49 7.05 1.26
C LEU A 70 4.91 7.01 0.67
N CYS A 71 5.77 6.13 1.17
CA CYS A 71 7.10 5.85 0.65
C CYS A 71 7.12 4.72 -0.38
N ASN A 72 5.95 4.21 -0.81
CA ASN A 72 5.82 3.12 -1.77
C ASN A 72 6.63 1.86 -1.38
N ARG A 73 6.65 1.55 -0.08
CA ARG A 73 7.30 0.36 0.49
C ARG A 73 6.32 -0.79 0.76
N ILE A 74 5.05 -0.61 0.40
CA ILE A 74 4.01 -1.63 0.54
C ILE A 74 3.86 -2.40 -0.76
N ASP A 75 3.81 -3.73 -0.63
CA ASP A 75 3.61 -4.63 -1.76
C ASP A 75 2.22 -4.45 -2.41
N ILE A 76 2.16 -4.59 -3.73
CA ILE A 76 0.93 -4.41 -4.51
C ILE A 76 -0.16 -5.38 -4.06
N SER A 77 0.18 -6.61 -3.64
CA SER A 77 -0.78 -7.60 -3.14
C SER A 77 -1.61 -7.08 -1.96
N GLN A 78 -1.03 -6.22 -1.11
CA GLN A 78 -1.72 -5.62 0.04
C GLN A 78 -2.69 -4.50 -0.37
N LEU A 79 -2.58 -4.01 -1.60
CA LEU A 79 -3.36 -2.91 -2.16
C LEU A 79 -4.46 -3.39 -3.10
N VAL A 80 -4.50 -4.69 -3.45
CA VAL A 80 -5.53 -5.26 -4.31
C VAL A 80 -6.90 -5.18 -3.62
N ILE A 81 -7.85 -4.55 -4.29
CA ILE A 81 -9.26 -4.51 -3.93
C ILE A 81 -9.98 -5.47 -4.88
N SER A 82 -10.95 -6.23 -4.39
CA SER A 82 -11.77 -7.09 -5.25
C SER A 82 -13.25 -6.80 -5.05
N LYS A 83 -14.02 -6.78 -6.14
CA LYS A 83 -15.48 -6.69 -6.11
C LYS A 83 -16.10 -7.66 -7.09
N GLU A 84 -17.25 -8.20 -6.71
CA GLU A 84 -18.02 -9.11 -7.54
C GLU A 84 -18.75 -8.35 -8.64
N LEU A 85 -18.65 -8.85 -9.87
CA LEU A 85 -19.34 -8.32 -11.04
C LEU A 85 -20.74 -8.92 -11.11
N THR A 86 -21.72 -8.24 -10.52
CA THR A 86 -23.08 -8.78 -10.36
C THR A 86 -24.04 -8.39 -11.48
N LYS A 87 -23.74 -7.34 -12.24
CA LYS A 87 -24.60 -6.83 -13.31
C LYS A 87 -23.80 -6.44 -14.55
N THR A 88 -24.51 -6.31 -15.67
CA THR A 88 -23.94 -5.74 -16.89
C THR A 88 -23.85 -4.21 -16.77
N ASP A 89 -23.02 -3.59 -17.60
CA ASP A 89 -22.71 -2.16 -17.56
C ASP A 89 -23.97 -1.29 -17.74
N GLU A 90 -24.96 -1.79 -18.49
CA GLU A 90 -26.25 -1.14 -18.77
C GLU A 90 -27.21 -1.14 -17.57
N GLU A 91 -27.03 -2.06 -16.63
CA GLU A 91 -27.90 -2.22 -15.46
C GLU A 91 -27.38 -1.46 -14.22
N TYR A 92 -26.16 -0.94 -14.26
CA TYR A 92 -25.62 -0.13 -13.18
C TYR A 92 -26.02 1.34 -13.34
N ALA A 93 -26.75 1.87 -12.35
CA ALA A 93 -27.16 3.27 -12.29
C ALA A 93 -25.98 4.27 -12.18
N GLY A 94 -24.75 3.80 -11.97
CA GLY A 94 -23.57 4.65 -11.88
C GLY A 94 -22.27 3.89 -12.15
N LYS A 95 -21.28 4.58 -12.70
CA LYS A 95 -19.99 4.02 -13.10
C LYS A 95 -19.19 3.50 -11.91
N GLN A 96 -18.86 2.22 -11.94
CA GLN A 96 -18.09 1.54 -10.90
C GLN A 96 -16.70 1.15 -11.42
N ALA A 97 -15.71 1.19 -10.52
CA ALA A 97 -14.30 0.87 -10.84
C ALA A 97 -14.10 -0.54 -11.44
N HIS A 98 -14.70 -1.56 -10.82
CA HIS A 98 -14.57 -2.95 -11.26
C HIS A 98 -15.26 -3.24 -12.60
N VAL A 99 -16.35 -2.52 -12.90
CA VAL A 99 -17.10 -2.67 -14.16
C VAL A 99 -16.33 -2.01 -15.31
N GLU A 100 -15.88 -0.77 -15.11
CA GLU A 100 -15.06 -0.05 -16.09
C GLU A 100 -13.74 -0.80 -16.35
N LEU A 101 -13.14 -1.40 -15.33
CA LEU A 101 -11.96 -2.26 -15.52
C LEU A 101 -12.30 -3.52 -16.32
N ALA A 102 -13.39 -4.24 -16.00
CA ALA A 102 -13.78 -5.43 -16.74
C ALA A 102 -13.98 -5.14 -18.23
N ASN A 103 -14.61 -4.00 -18.57
CA ASN A 103 -14.75 -3.54 -19.94
C ASN A 103 -13.40 -3.19 -20.59
N LYS A 104 -12.51 -2.54 -19.83
CA LYS A 104 -11.14 -2.22 -20.28
C LYS A 104 -10.34 -3.48 -20.58
N MET A 105 -10.44 -4.51 -19.73
CA MET A 105 -9.82 -5.82 -19.93
C MET A 105 -10.39 -6.50 -21.18
N ARG A 106 -11.72 -6.52 -21.34
CA ARG A 106 -12.38 -7.10 -22.52
C ARG A 106 -11.96 -6.43 -23.84
N LYS A 107 -11.71 -5.11 -23.83
CA LYS A 107 -11.21 -4.38 -25.00
C LYS A 107 -9.75 -4.72 -25.34
N ARG A 108 -8.93 -5.07 -24.34
CA ARG A 108 -7.52 -5.43 -24.53
C ARG A 108 -7.36 -6.87 -24.98
N ASP A 109 -8.01 -7.78 -24.28
CA ASP A 109 -8.01 -9.20 -24.53
C ASP A 109 -9.38 -9.79 -24.13
N PRO A 110 -10.26 -10.09 -25.10
CA PRO A 110 -11.56 -10.68 -24.82
C PRO A 110 -11.48 -12.03 -24.10
N GLY A 111 -10.39 -12.79 -24.27
CA GLY A 111 -10.25 -14.14 -23.71
C GLY A 111 -9.97 -14.16 -22.22
N SER A 112 -9.38 -13.10 -21.66
CA SER A 112 -9.03 -13.00 -20.24
C SER A 112 -10.01 -12.13 -19.44
N ALA A 113 -11.14 -11.74 -20.05
CA ALA A 113 -12.07 -10.80 -19.44
C ALA A 113 -12.93 -11.49 -18.35
N PRO A 114 -13.17 -10.83 -17.19
CA PRO A 114 -14.07 -11.36 -16.17
C PRO A 114 -15.51 -11.54 -16.66
N GLN A 115 -16.17 -12.59 -16.18
CA GLN A 115 -17.57 -12.89 -16.45
C GLN A 115 -18.50 -12.44 -15.31
N LEU A 116 -19.80 -12.47 -15.56
CA LEU A 116 -20.81 -12.20 -14.53
C LEU A 116 -20.70 -13.24 -13.42
N GLY A 117 -20.65 -12.78 -12.17
CA GLY A 117 -20.40 -13.60 -10.98
C GLY A 117 -18.93 -13.66 -10.54
N ASP A 118 -17.99 -13.27 -11.41
CA ASP A 118 -16.57 -13.27 -11.05
C ASP A 118 -16.21 -12.08 -10.15
N ARG A 119 -15.20 -12.27 -9.29
CA ARG A 119 -14.58 -11.16 -8.56
C ARG A 119 -13.46 -10.56 -9.38
N VAL A 120 -13.58 -9.28 -9.68
CA VAL A 120 -12.58 -8.50 -10.42
C VAL A 120 -11.59 -7.89 -9.43
N PRO A 121 -10.31 -8.32 -9.41
CA PRO A 121 -9.26 -7.67 -8.64
C PRO A 121 -8.79 -6.40 -9.36
N TYR A 122 -8.55 -5.33 -8.61
CA TYR A 122 -8.03 -4.07 -9.14
C TYR A 122 -7.23 -3.30 -8.11
N VAL A 123 -6.37 -2.42 -8.60
CA VAL A 123 -5.67 -1.40 -7.80
C VAL A 123 -5.99 -0.02 -8.33
N ILE A 124 -5.90 1.00 -7.47
CA ILE A 124 -6.11 2.39 -7.87
C ILE A 124 -4.77 3.04 -8.21
N THR A 125 -4.62 3.41 -9.47
CA THR A 125 -3.39 4.00 -10.00
C THR A 125 -3.40 5.52 -9.91
N ALA A 126 -2.22 6.12 -9.91
CA ALA A 126 -2.04 7.56 -9.96
C ALA A 126 -2.17 8.12 -11.40
N ILE A 127 -2.75 7.36 -12.33
CA ILE A 127 -2.99 7.82 -13.70
C ILE A 127 -4.12 8.86 -13.71
N GLY A 128 -3.92 9.95 -14.46
CA GLY A 128 -4.90 11.02 -14.58
C GLY A 128 -4.59 12.23 -13.67
N GLY A 129 -5.19 13.36 -14.02
CA GLY A 129 -5.00 14.62 -13.28
C GLY A 129 -5.70 14.64 -11.92
N LYS A 130 -5.49 15.73 -11.18
CA LYS A 130 -6.29 16.02 -9.97
C LYS A 130 -7.77 16.09 -10.38
N GLY A 131 -8.62 15.31 -9.71
CA GLY A 131 -10.06 15.26 -9.99
C GLY A 131 -10.50 14.14 -10.94
N THR A 132 -9.59 13.35 -11.52
CA THR A 132 -10.00 12.15 -12.25
C THR A 132 -10.71 11.18 -11.31
N ALA A 133 -11.89 10.73 -11.72
CA ALA A 133 -12.74 9.86 -10.91
C ALA A 133 -12.06 8.52 -10.62
N ALA A 134 -12.30 7.98 -9.42
CA ALA A 134 -11.66 6.74 -8.97
C ALA A 134 -11.96 5.53 -9.88
N TYR A 135 -13.12 5.50 -10.54
CA TYR A 135 -13.47 4.42 -11.46
C TYR A 135 -12.56 4.37 -12.71
N ALA A 136 -12.06 5.51 -13.18
CA ALA A 136 -11.19 5.57 -14.35
C ALA A 136 -9.74 5.21 -14.02
N LYS A 137 -9.36 5.36 -12.75
CA LYS A 137 -8.02 5.07 -12.20
C LYS A 137 -7.79 3.58 -11.89
N ALA A 138 -8.84 2.77 -11.92
CA ALA A 138 -8.76 1.35 -11.63
C ALA A 138 -8.02 0.60 -12.75
N GLU A 139 -7.11 -0.27 -12.34
CA GLU A 139 -6.28 -1.05 -13.25
C GLU A 139 -6.04 -2.46 -12.70
N ASP A 140 -5.81 -3.39 -13.62
CA ASP A 140 -5.49 -4.78 -13.30
C ASP A 140 -4.11 -4.89 -12.63
N PRO A 141 -3.96 -5.61 -11.50
CA PRO A 141 -2.68 -5.72 -10.81
C PRO A 141 -1.54 -6.27 -11.68
N LEU A 142 -1.81 -7.21 -12.58
CA LEU A 142 -0.79 -7.76 -13.49
C LEU A 142 -0.36 -6.73 -14.53
N TYR A 143 -1.31 -5.96 -15.08
CA TYR A 143 -0.99 -4.83 -15.94
C TYR A 143 -0.11 -3.80 -15.24
N VAL A 144 -0.44 -3.45 -13.99
CA VAL A 144 0.35 -2.50 -13.19
C VAL A 144 1.76 -3.02 -12.95
N LEU A 145 1.91 -4.31 -12.63
CA LEU A 145 3.20 -4.96 -12.42
C LEU A 145 4.05 -4.96 -13.70
N LYS A 146 3.46 -5.32 -14.84
CA LYS A 146 4.14 -5.40 -16.14
C LYS A 146 4.56 -4.04 -16.69
N HIS A 147 3.72 -3.01 -16.50
CA HIS A 147 3.94 -1.67 -17.05
C HIS A 147 4.50 -0.66 -16.03
N HIS A 148 4.77 -1.10 -14.79
CA HIS A 148 5.28 -0.26 -13.70
C HIS A 148 4.46 1.02 -13.49
N VAL A 149 3.13 0.87 -13.50
CA VAL A 149 2.21 2.00 -13.32
C VAL A 149 2.25 2.47 -11.85
N PRO A 150 2.40 3.78 -11.57
CA PRO A 150 2.41 4.26 -10.19
C PRO A 150 1.05 4.11 -9.51
N ILE A 151 1.07 3.77 -8.22
CA ILE A 151 -0.11 3.62 -7.37
C ILE A 151 -0.50 4.95 -6.71
N ASP A 152 -1.80 5.21 -6.56
CA ASP A 152 -2.31 6.40 -5.86
C ASP A 152 -2.31 6.19 -4.33
N ALA A 153 -1.14 6.35 -3.70
CA ALA A 153 -1.00 6.19 -2.25
C ALA A 153 -1.94 7.12 -1.45
N LYS A 154 -2.30 8.29 -2.01
CA LYS A 154 -3.19 9.25 -1.36
C LYS A 154 -4.62 8.72 -1.30
N TYR A 155 -5.09 8.07 -2.36
CA TYR A 155 -6.38 7.38 -2.37
C TYR A 155 -6.44 6.31 -1.27
N TYR A 156 -5.42 5.47 -1.13
CA TYR A 156 -5.41 4.44 -0.07
C TYR A 156 -5.40 5.05 1.33
N LEU A 157 -4.64 6.12 1.56
CA LEU A 157 -4.64 6.81 2.84
C LEU A 157 -6.02 7.42 3.16
N GLU A 158 -6.59 8.19 2.24
CA GLU A 158 -7.80 8.98 2.47
C GLU A 158 -9.09 8.15 2.39
N ASN A 159 -9.20 7.19 1.47
CA ASN A 159 -10.43 6.42 1.25
C ASN A 159 -10.43 5.07 1.97
N GLN A 160 -9.27 4.41 2.10
CA GLN A 160 -9.19 3.05 2.66
C GLN A 160 -8.77 3.06 4.14
N LEU A 161 -7.73 3.82 4.53
CA LEU A 161 -7.17 3.76 5.88
C LEU A 161 -7.77 4.77 6.87
N SER A 162 -8.09 5.99 6.43
CA SER A 162 -8.54 7.05 7.34
C SER A 162 -9.80 6.68 8.14
N ASN A 163 -10.86 6.24 7.44
CA ASN A 163 -12.16 5.97 8.06
C ASN A 163 -12.12 4.81 9.07
N PRO A 164 -11.49 3.65 8.76
CA PRO A 164 -11.39 2.56 9.72
C PRO A 164 -10.54 2.93 10.94
N LEU A 165 -9.43 3.67 10.74
CA LEU A 165 -8.58 4.11 11.83
C LEU A 165 -9.32 5.09 12.76
N MET A 166 -10.00 6.10 12.19
CA MET A 166 -10.77 7.06 12.98
C MET A 166 -11.83 6.35 13.83
N ARG A 167 -12.58 5.40 13.25
CA ARG A 167 -13.58 4.61 13.98
C ARG A 167 -13.05 3.85 15.20
N ILE A 168 -11.76 3.47 15.19
CA ILE A 168 -11.14 2.72 16.29
C ILE A 168 -10.54 3.67 17.33
N PHE A 169 -9.85 4.72 16.89
CA PHE A 169 -9.12 5.59 17.80
C PHE A 169 -9.97 6.72 18.37
N GLU A 170 -11.02 7.15 17.68
CA GLU A 170 -11.91 8.24 18.13
C GLU A 170 -12.59 7.93 19.48
N PRO A 171 -13.16 6.74 19.74
CA PRO A 171 -13.75 6.44 21.05
C PRO A 171 -12.74 6.36 22.21
N ILE A 172 -11.45 6.25 21.91
CA ILE A 172 -10.38 6.06 22.91
C ILE A 172 -9.69 7.39 23.23
N LEU A 173 -9.38 8.19 22.21
CA LEU A 173 -8.55 9.40 22.32
C LEU A 173 -9.35 10.70 22.10
N GLY A 174 -10.54 10.61 21.52
CA GLY A 174 -11.29 11.73 20.96
C GLY A 174 -10.89 12.07 19.52
N GLU A 175 -11.83 12.66 18.77
CA GLU A 175 -11.70 12.91 17.32
C GLU A 175 -10.45 13.75 16.97
N ALA A 176 -10.25 14.88 17.66
CA ALA A 176 -9.16 15.80 17.38
C ALA A 176 -7.77 15.16 17.59
N LYS A 177 -7.60 14.40 18.67
CA LYS A 177 -6.32 13.72 18.99
C LYS A 177 -6.05 12.54 18.07
N ALA A 178 -7.09 11.77 17.71
CA ALA A 178 -6.93 10.66 16.76
C ALA A 178 -6.53 11.17 15.37
N LYS A 179 -7.21 12.22 14.89
CA LYS A 179 -6.91 12.84 13.60
C LYS A 179 -5.50 13.41 13.58
N SER A 180 -5.10 14.11 14.64
CA SER A 180 -3.77 14.71 14.69
C SER A 180 -2.67 13.64 14.72
N ALA A 181 -2.80 12.63 15.59
CA ALA A 181 -1.80 11.58 15.73
C ALA A 181 -1.63 10.73 14.46
N LEU A 182 -2.71 10.44 13.74
CA LEU A 182 -2.70 9.48 12.64
C LEU A 182 -2.55 10.12 11.26
N LEU A 183 -3.16 11.28 11.02
CA LEU A 183 -3.26 11.87 9.68
C LEU A 183 -2.38 13.12 9.50
N THR A 184 -1.99 13.80 10.58
CA THR A 184 -1.16 15.01 10.51
C THR A 184 0.10 14.85 11.36
N GLY A 185 1.17 14.34 10.76
CA GLY A 185 2.45 14.19 11.44
C GLY A 185 3.61 14.04 10.47
N GLU A 186 4.83 13.95 11.00
CA GLU A 186 6.05 13.81 10.19
C GLU A 186 6.01 12.55 9.30
N HIS A 187 5.35 11.49 9.78
CA HIS A 187 5.15 10.25 9.05
C HIS A 187 4.34 10.42 7.75
N THR A 188 3.56 11.50 7.61
CA THR A 188 2.83 11.81 6.37
C THR A 188 3.52 12.83 5.46
N LEU A 189 4.62 13.44 5.92
CA LEU A 189 5.40 14.42 5.16
C LEU A 189 6.38 13.75 4.20
N VAL A 190 6.88 12.56 4.53
CA VAL A 190 7.79 11.80 3.68
C VAL A 190 7.00 11.14 2.56
N LYS A 191 7.21 11.59 1.32
CA LYS A 191 6.55 11.05 0.13
C LYS A 191 7.59 10.64 -0.90
N SER A 192 7.54 9.38 -1.33
CA SER A 192 8.27 8.95 -2.52
C SER A 192 7.49 9.41 -3.76
N VAL A 193 8.07 10.29 -4.56
CA VAL A 193 7.47 10.68 -5.84
C VAL A 193 7.95 9.69 -6.89
N ILE A 194 7.06 8.80 -7.31
CA ILE A 194 7.33 7.91 -8.45
C ILE A 194 6.87 8.63 -9.71
N HIS A 195 7.81 8.93 -10.60
CA HIS A 195 7.49 9.43 -11.92
C HIS A 195 7.03 8.28 -12.81
N SER A 196 5.84 8.41 -13.38
CA SER A 196 5.32 7.47 -14.38
C SER A 196 6.23 7.47 -15.62
N LYS A 197 6.61 6.27 -16.08
CA LYS A 197 7.24 6.08 -17.41
C LYS A 197 6.21 6.02 -18.55
N VAL A 198 4.93 6.06 -18.23
CA VAL A 198 3.83 5.72 -19.16
C VAL A 198 3.27 6.96 -19.89
N GLY A 199 3.84 8.14 -19.68
CA GLY A 199 3.38 9.39 -20.32
C GLY A 199 4.30 9.88 -21.44
N GLN A 200 3.73 10.43 -22.52
CA GLN A 200 4.51 11.08 -23.61
C GLN A 200 5.45 12.18 -23.08
N LEU A 201 5.03 12.91 -22.04
CA LEU A 201 5.84 13.92 -21.35
C LEU A 201 7.04 13.34 -20.60
N SER A 202 6.96 12.09 -20.13
CA SER A 202 8.07 11.44 -19.39
C SER A 202 9.28 11.17 -20.28
N ALA A 203 9.07 11.03 -21.60
CA ALA A 203 10.14 10.87 -22.59
C ALA A 203 11.03 12.12 -22.72
N PHE A 204 10.50 13.31 -22.39
CA PHE A 204 11.21 14.58 -22.46
C PHE A 204 11.80 15.02 -21.11
N THR A 205 11.70 14.19 -20.07
CA THR A 205 12.20 14.54 -18.73
C THR A 205 13.68 14.20 -18.61
N GLN A 206 14.53 15.22 -18.44
CA GLN A 206 15.95 15.02 -18.18
C GLN A 206 16.20 14.75 -16.69
N LYS A 207 16.86 13.64 -16.38
CA LYS A 207 17.30 13.33 -15.02
C LYS A 207 18.55 14.14 -14.72
N ARG A 208 18.56 14.84 -13.58
CA ARG A 208 19.75 15.52 -13.06
C ARG A 208 20.20 14.87 -11.76
N PRO A 209 21.51 14.67 -11.55
CA PRO A 209 22.01 14.07 -10.32
C PRO A 209 21.81 15.06 -9.16
N ALA A 210 21.45 14.51 -8.01
CA ALA A 210 21.27 15.25 -6.77
C ALA A 210 22.17 14.64 -5.69
N CYS A 211 22.69 15.50 -4.81
CA CYS A 211 23.48 15.07 -3.67
C CYS A 211 22.69 14.09 -2.79
N ILE A 212 23.26 12.93 -2.48
CA ILE A 212 22.59 11.91 -1.65
C ILE A 212 22.25 12.45 -0.25
N GLY A 213 23.15 13.25 0.33
CA GLY A 213 23.00 13.76 1.69
C GLY A 213 21.91 14.83 1.87
N CYS A 214 21.85 15.82 0.98
CA CYS A 214 20.96 16.98 1.13
C CYS A 214 19.94 17.17 0.00
N ARG A 215 19.96 16.31 -1.03
CA ARG A 215 19.07 16.36 -2.21
C ARG A 215 19.19 17.64 -3.05
N SER A 216 20.22 18.45 -2.84
CA SER A 216 20.52 19.59 -3.71
C SER A 216 20.97 19.10 -5.09
N LEU A 217 20.53 19.77 -6.16
CA LEU A 217 21.04 19.49 -7.51
C LEU A 217 22.56 19.71 -7.55
N LEU A 218 23.28 18.77 -8.17
CA LEU A 218 24.72 18.94 -8.34
C LEU A 218 25.00 19.93 -9.48
N PRO A 219 25.95 20.85 -9.27
CA PRO A 219 26.39 21.75 -10.34
C PRO A 219 27.17 20.97 -11.40
N LYS A 220 27.26 21.54 -12.61
CA LYS A 220 27.74 20.84 -13.83
C LYS A 220 29.16 20.28 -13.70
N ASP A 221 30.00 20.93 -12.89
CA ASP A 221 31.38 20.56 -12.57
C ASP A 221 31.50 19.33 -11.68
N ARG A 222 30.41 18.90 -11.03
CA ARG A 222 30.38 17.74 -10.12
C ARG A 222 29.24 16.77 -10.44
N GLU A 223 28.80 16.69 -11.68
CA GLU A 223 27.71 15.79 -12.08
C GLU A 223 28.06 14.29 -11.92
N ASP A 224 29.35 13.94 -11.97
CA ASP A 224 29.84 12.56 -11.74
C ASP A 224 29.97 12.22 -10.25
N GLY A 225 29.87 13.20 -9.35
CA GLY A 225 29.99 13.00 -7.91
C GLY A 225 28.70 12.54 -7.25
N ALA A 226 28.80 11.86 -6.10
CA ALA A 226 27.64 11.47 -5.29
C ALA A 226 27.20 12.54 -4.28
N LEU A 227 28.11 13.44 -3.89
CA LEU A 227 27.92 14.42 -2.83
C LEU A 227 28.28 15.84 -3.28
N CYS A 228 27.59 16.83 -2.71
CA CYS A 228 27.99 18.23 -2.84
C CYS A 228 29.16 18.54 -1.89
N ALA A 229 29.88 19.64 -2.16
CA ALA A 229 31.03 20.07 -1.36
C ALA A 229 30.72 20.20 0.15
N TYR A 230 29.48 20.55 0.51
CA TYR A 230 29.04 20.65 1.90
C TYR A 230 28.88 19.28 2.58
N CYS A 231 28.40 18.27 1.86
CA CYS A 231 28.15 16.94 2.43
C CYS A 231 29.39 16.03 2.39
N GLU A 232 30.46 16.47 1.72
CA GLU A 232 31.71 15.72 1.56
C GLU A 232 32.37 15.39 2.92
N SER A 233 32.24 16.28 3.91
CA SER A 233 32.70 16.03 5.29
C SER A 233 31.99 14.86 5.98
N ARG A 234 30.76 14.52 5.57
CA ARG A 234 29.96 13.41 6.10
C ARG A 234 29.95 12.19 5.16
N ALA A 235 30.88 12.12 4.22
CA ALA A 235 30.90 11.06 3.21
C ALA A 235 30.94 9.65 3.83
N SER A 236 31.75 9.43 4.86
CA SER A 236 31.84 8.12 5.54
C SER A 236 30.51 7.70 6.17
N GLU A 237 29.81 8.63 6.84
CA GLU A 237 28.53 8.36 7.49
C GLU A 237 27.45 8.00 6.44
N ILE A 238 27.37 8.79 5.37
CA ILE A 238 26.41 8.57 4.28
C ILE A 238 26.69 7.23 3.59
N TYR A 239 27.96 6.93 3.30
CA TYR A 239 28.35 5.67 2.66
C TYR A 239 27.98 4.45 3.52
N GLN A 240 28.29 4.48 4.82
CA GLN A 240 27.94 3.38 5.74
C GLN A 240 26.43 3.13 5.78
N LYS A 241 25.63 4.19 5.75
CA LYS A 241 24.16 4.08 5.71
C LYS A 241 23.68 3.38 4.43
N GLU A 242 24.11 3.86 3.26
CA GLU A 242 23.69 3.30 1.96
C GLU A 242 24.15 1.84 1.79
N VAL A 243 25.37 1.50 2.24
CA VAL A 243 25.87 0.11 2.21
C VAL A 243 25.04 -0.81 3.12
N SER A 244 24.61 -0.34 4.28
CA SER A 244 23.72 -1.10 5.17
C SER A 244 22.36 -1.35 4.50
N GLU A 245 21.80 -0.34 3.84
CA GLU A 245 20.56 -0.49 3.06
C GLU A 245 20.73 -1.49 1.92
N LEU A 246 21.83 -1.43 1.16
CA LEU A 246 22.16 -2.38 0.10
C LEU A 246 22.23 -3.82 0.62
N ASN A 247 22.98 -4.05 1.71
CA ASN A 247 23.11 -5.37 2.33
C ASN A 247 21.74 -5.95 2.73
N SER A 248 20.84 -5.10 3.26
CA SER A 248 19.49 -5.52 3.63
C SER A 248 18.66 -5.94 2.41
N LEU A 249 18.83 -5.25 1.28
CA LEU A 249 18.13 -5.55 0.03
C LEU A 249 18.67 -6.82 -0.61
N GLU A 250 19.98 -7.04 -0.63
CA GLU A 250 20.61 -8.25 -1.14
C GLU A 250 20.18 -9.48 -0.34
N ALA A 251 20.20 -9.40 0.99
CA ALA A 251 19.73 -10.48 1.86
C ALA A 251 18.25 -10.81 1.60
N ARG A 252 17.40 -9.80 1.40
CA ARG A 252 15.99 -9.99 1.08
C ARG A 252 15.80 -10.62 -0.31
N PHE A 253 16.55 -10.16 -1.31
CA PHE A 253 16.53 -10.71 -2.65
C PHE A 253 16.91 -12.19 -2.67
N ALA A 254 18.03 -12.54 -2.05
CA ALA A 254 18.52 -13.92 -1.99
C ALA A 254 17.53 -14.86 -1.32
N ARG A 255 16.92 -14.43 -0.20
CA ARG A 255 15.89 -15.21 0.50
C ARG A 255 14.69 -15.51 -0.41
N LEU A 256 14.12 -14.48 -1.03
CA LEU A 256 12.92 -14.64 -1.87
C LEU A 256 13.17 -15.55 -3.08
N TRP A 257 14.30 -15.37 -3.78
CA TRP A 257 14.64 -16.20 -4.93
C TRP A 257 14.89 -17.67 -4.56
N THR A 258 15.52 -17.91 -3.40
CA THR A 258 15.76 -19.27 -2.91
C THR A 258 14.45 -19.96 -2.51
N GLU A 259 13.49 -19.24 -1.93
CA GLU A 259 12.16 -19.82 -1.63
C GLU A 259 11.44 -20.28 -2.90
N CYS A 260 11.55 -19.52 -4.00
CA CYS A 260 10.99 -19.92 -5.29
C CYS A 260 11.58 -21.24 -5.81
N GLN A 261 12.91 -21.41 -5.70
CA GLN A 261 13.57 -22.66 -6.09
C GLN A 261 13.12 -23.85 -5.22
N ARG A 262 12.98 -23.65 -3.91
CA ARG A 262 12.45 -24.68 -3.00
C ARG A 262 11.01 -25.06 -3.31
N CYS A 263 10.18 -24.07 -3.64
CA CYS A 263 8.80 -24.28 -4.04
C CYS A 263 8.69 -25.06 -5.36
N GLN A 264 9.55 -24.77 -6.34
CA GLN A 264 9.63 -25.52 -7.60
C GLN A 264 10.16 -26.94 -7.40
N GLY A 265 11.07 -27.15 -6.44
CA GLY A 265 11.71 -28.43 -6.18
C GLY A 265 12.97 -28.71 -7.02
N SER A 266 13.32 -27.82 -7.95
CA SER A 266 14.54 -27.91 -8.75
C SER A 266 15.47 -26.73 -8.46
N LEU A 267 16.76 -27.02 -8.32
CA LEU A 267 17.82 -26.00 -8.17
C LEU A 267 18.53 -25.70 -9.50
N HIS A 268 18.35 -26.54 -10.52
CA HIS A 268 19.10 -26.50 -11.78
C HIS A 268 18.28 -25.96 -12.95
N GLU A 269 16.95 -25.90 -12.80
CA GLU A 269 16.04 -25.40 -13.82
C GLU A 269 15.57 -23.99 -13.51
N GLN A 270 15.13 -23.27 -14.55
CA GLN A 270 14.54 -21.95 -14.39
C GLN A 270 13.19 -22.03 -13.69
N VAL A 271 12.94 -21.11 -12.76
CA VAL A 271 11.61 -20.93 -12.15
C VAL A 271 10.69 -20.23 -13.14
N ILE A 272 9.66 -20.93 -13.64
CA ILE A 272 8.60 -20.37 -14.49
C ILE A 272 7.27 -20.43 -13.70
N CYS A 273 7.04 -19.42 -12.86
CA CYS A 273 5.84 -19.31 -12.04
C CYS A 273 5.30 -17.87 -12.10
N THR A 274 4.00 -17.73 -12.36
CA THR A 274 3.29 -16.43 -12.43
C THR A 274 2.14 -16.35 -11.40
N ARG A 275 2.19 -17.20 -10.38
CA ARG A 275 1.08 -17.45 -9.45
C ARG A 275 1.03 -16.45 -8.30
#